data_AF-A0A9Q3K560-F1
#
_entry.id   AF-A0A9Q3K560-F1
#
_cell.length_a   1.000
_cell.length_b   1.000
_cell.length_c   1.000
_cell.angle_alpha   90.00
_cell.angle_beta   90.00
_cell.angle_gamma   90.00
#
_symmetry.space_group_name_H-M   'P 1'
#
loop_
_entity.id
_entity.type
_entity.pdbx_description
1 polymer ?
#
loop_
_entity_poly.entity_id
_entity_poly.type
_entity_poly.pdbx_seq_one_letter_code
_entity_poly.pdbx_strand_id
1 'polypeptide(L)'
;MVLCSRMLINTILLDCHDNIYYGHLSEGRTMERNKTCDWWPSWRKDVIEYCHSCDRFQKGNKSTGKRFGLLINIQEPSTPWEVVHMDWVTALPHVGDESYNACLVIVDRYSKKKFFLPCHKDDTAMDKALLIWNKVISHTGLIKNIISYRDPRFK
;
A
#
# COMPACT_ATOMS: atom_id res chain seq x y z
N MET A 1 -32.97 -31.07 1.62
CA MET A 1 -32.53 -32.41 1.19
C MET A 1 -31.17 -32.64 1.84
N VAL A 2 -30.97 -33.72 2.60
CA VAL A 2 -29.65 -33.97 3.22
C VAL A 2 -28.84 -34.80 2.24
N LEU A 3 -27.76 -34.23 1.71
CA LEU A 3 -26.88 -34.94 0.77
C LEU A 3 -25.91 -35.85 1.54
N CYS A 4 -25.86 -37.12 1.14
CA CYS A 4 -24.98 -38.13 1.74
C CYS A 4 -23.96 -38.71 0.73
N SER A 5 -24.14 -38.41 -0.57
CA SER A 5 -23.24 -38.90 -1.63
C SER A 5 -22.07 -37.95 -1.85
N ARG A 6 -20.85 -38.47 -1.69
CA ARG A 6 -19.60 -37.71 -1.91
C ARG A 6 -19.42 -37.25 -3.35
N MET A 7 -19.92 -38.03 -4.31
CA MET A 7 -19.88 -37.62 -5.73
C MET A 7 -20.71 -36.36 -5.97
N LEU A 8 -21.92 -36.30 -5.40
CA LEU A 8 -22.81 -35.16 -5.55
C LEU A 8 -22.27 -33.91 -4.86
N ILE A 9 -21.68 -34.07 -3.67
CA ILE A 9 -20.99 -32.98 -2.96
C ILE A 9 -19.89 -32.36 -3.83
N ASN A 10 -19.04 -33.16 -4.46
CA ASN A 10 -17.97 -32.66 -5.32
C ASN A 10 -18.51 -31.90 -6.55
N THR A 11 -19.60 -32.37 -7.16
CA THR A 11 -20.23 -31.67 -8.29
C THR A 11 -20.75 -30.30 -7.89
N ILE A 12 -21.36 -30.20 -6.70
CA ILE A 12 -21.87 -28.92 -6.18
C ILE A 12 -20.72 -27.96 -5.86
N LEU A 13 -19.65 -28.46 -5.26
CA LEU A 13 -18.47 -27.64 -4.96
C LEU A 13 -17.81 -27.08 -6.23
N LEU A 14 -17.69 -27.91 -7.28
CA LEU A 14 -17.21 -27.50 -8.59
C LEU A 14 -18.11 -26.42 -9.20
N ASP A 15 -19.43 -26.58 -9.18
CA ASP A 15 -20.35 -25.56 -9.70
C ASP A 15 -20.32 -24.26 -8.87
N CYS A 16 -20.17 -24.38 -7.55
CA CYS A 16 -20.14 -23.21 -6.68
C CYS A 16 -18.85 -22.41 -6.82
N HIS A 17 -17.71 -23.06 -7.08
CA HIS A 17 -16.39 -22.43 -7.07
C HIS A 17 -15.78 -22.19 -8.45
N ASP A 18 -15.85 -23.17 -9.37
CA ASP A 18 -15.11 -23.17 -10.65
C ASP A 18 -15.99 -22.90 -11.88
N ASN A 19 -17.25 -22.53 -11.68
CA ASN A 19 -18.18 -22.32 -12.79
C ASN A 19 -17.71 -21.17 -13.70
N ILE A 20 -17.58 -21.50 -14.99
CA ILE A 20 -17.08 -20.61 -16.05
C ILE A 20 -17.83 -19.29 -16.18
N TYR A 21 -19.12 -19.25 -15.80
CA TYR A 21 -19.95 -18.06 -15.90
C TYR A 21 -19.72 -17.06 -14.75
N TYR A 22 -19.19 -17.52 -13.62
CA TYR A 22 -19.07 -16.71 -12.39
C TYR A 22 -17.61 -16.50 -11.96
N GLY A 23 -16.67 -17.19 -12.59
CA GLY A 23 -15.25 -17.14 -12.26
C GLY A 23 -14.94 -17.83 -10.93
N HIS A 24 -13.65 -17.91 -10.60
CA HIS A 24 -13.21 -18.51 -9.34
C HIS A 24 -13.57 -17.62 -8.17
N LEU A 25 -14.65 -17.98 -7.49
CA LEU A 25 -15.21 -17.20 -6.39
C LEU A 25 -14.30 -17.21 -5.17
N SER A 26 -14.39 -16.14 -4.36
CA SER A 26 -13.74 -16.15 -3.06
C SER A 26 -14.39 -17.18 -2.12
N GLU A 27 -13.70 -17.60 -1.06
CA GLU A 27 -14.24 -18.53 -0.06
C GLU A 27 -15.61 -18.07 0.46
N GLY A 28 -15.74 -16.78 0.84
CA GLY A 28 -17.00 -16.20 1.31
C GLY A 28 -18.13 -16.25 0.28
N ARG A 29 -17.82 -15.97 -1.00
CA ARG A 29 -18.80 -16.03 -2.10
C ARG A 29 -19.21 -17.47 -2.43
N THR A 30 -18.25 -18.40 -2.38
CA THR A 30 -18.50 -19.84 -2.58
C THR A 30 -19.41 -20.37 -1.45
N MET A 31 -19.17 -19.93 -0.20
CA MET A 31 -20.00 -20.26 0.96
C MET A 31 -21.43 -19.70 0.83
N GLU A 32 -21.60 -18.46 0.35
CA GLU A 32 -22.93 -17.87 0.11
C GLU A 32 -23.72 -18.66 -0.93
N ARG A 33 -23.07 -19.08 -2.02
CA ARG A 33 -23.71 -19.85 -3.07
C ARG A 33 -24.06 -21.26 -2.62
N ASN A 34 -23.15 -21.95 -1.94
CA ASN A 34 -23.42 -23.30 -1.43
C ASN A 34 -24.65 -23.33 -0.51
N LYS A 35 -24.84 -22.29 0.33
CA LYS A 35 -26.05 -22.15 1.18
C LYS A 35 -27.35 -22.15 0.38
N THR A 36 -27.34 -21.64 -0.85
CA THR A 36 -28.53 -21.57 -1.70
C THR A 36 -28.77 -22.85 -2.52
N CYS A 37 -27.74 -23.66 -2.71
CA CYS A 37 -27.84 -24.91 -3.46
C CYS A 37 -28.27 -26.07 -2.55
N ASP A 38 -27.47 -26.38 -1.53
CA ASP A 38 -27.60 -27.66 -0.81
C ASP A 38 -27.03 -27.63 0.60
N TRP A 39 -27.33 -28.68 1.39
CA TRP A 39 -26.88 -28.81 2.77
C TRP A 39 -26.45 -30.24 3.12
N TRP A 40 -25.33 -30.37 3.83
CA TRP A 40 -24.83 -31.61 4.44
C TRP A 40 -23.98 -31.31 5.69
N PRO A 41 -23.77 -32.25 6.63
CA PRO A 41 -23.20 -31.95 7.95
C PRO A 41 -21.84 -31.21 7.94
N SER A 42 -20.96 -31.52 6.99
CA SER A 42 -19.61 -30.94 6.86
C SER A 42 -19.50 -29.82 5.81
N TRP A 43 -20.62 -29.30 5.27
CA TRP A 43 -20.60 -28.44 4.07
C TRP A 43 -19.68 -27.23 4.17
N ARG A 44 -19.61 -26.59 5.33
CA ARG A 44 -18.72 -25.43 5.54
C ARG A 44 -17.24 -25.83 5.43
N LYS A 45 -16.88 -26.95 6.05
CA LYS A 45 -15.52 -27.46 6.05
C LYS A 45 -15.11 -27.86 4.64
N ASP A 46 -16.00 -28.55 3.93
CA ASP A 46 -15.72 -29.05 2.58
C ASP A 46 -15.60 -27.90 1.57
N VAL A 47 -16.40 -26.83 1.69
CA VAL A 47 -16.24 -25.61 0.87
C VAL A 47 -14.89 -24.93 1.11
N ILE A 48 -14.48 -24.80 2.37
CA ILE A 48 -13.19 -24.20 2.73
C ILE A 48 -12.06 -25.07 2.16
N GLU A 49 -12.05 -26.37 2.44
CA GLU A 49 -11.02 -27.29 1.93
C GLU A 49 -10.94 -27.26 0.40
N TYR A 50 -12.09 -27.22 -0.28
CA TYR A 50 -12.15 -27.12 -1.73
C TYR A 50 -11.55 -25.81 -2.25
N CYS A 51 -11.95 -24.66 -1.72
CA CYS A 51 -11.37 -23.36 -2.11
C CYS A 51 -9.85 -23.33 -1.86
N HIS A 52 -9.40 -23.88 -0.72
CA HIS A 52 -7.99 -23.97 -0.39
C HIS A 52 -7.22 -24.96 -1.28
N SER A 53 -7.87 -25.95 -1.89
CA SER A 53 -7.22 -26.84 -2.87
C SER A 53 -7.05 -26.21 -4.26
N CYS A 54 -7.76 -25.11 -4.54
CA CYS A 54 -7.71 -24.43 -5.84
C CYS A 54 -6.47 -23.53 -5.96
N ASP A 55 -5.51 -23.96 -6.81
CA ASP A 55 -4.27 -23.22 -7.10
C ASP A 55 -4.54 -21.80 -7.64
N ARG A 56 -5.57 -21.64 -8.48
CA ARG A 56 -5.92 -20.33 -9.07
C ARG A 56 -6.46 -19.36 -8.02
N PHE A 57 -7.26 -19.86 -7.08
CA PHE A 57 -7.72 -19.08 -5.93
C PHE A 57 -6.55 -18.72 -5.02
N GLN A 58 -5.65 -19.64 -4.69
CA GLN A 58 -4.48 -19.35 -3.84
C GLN A 58 -3.54 -18.31 -4.46
N LYS A 59 -3.31 -18.37 -5.78
CA LYS A 59 -2.48 -17.40 -6.51
C LYS A 59 -3.12 -16.02 -6.61
N GLY A 60 -4.45 -15.96 -6.80
CA GLY A 60 -5.20 -14.71 -6.91
C GLY A 60 -5.47 -14.04 -5.56
N ASN A 61 -5.69 -14.84 -4.52
CA ASN A 61 -6.09 -14.37 -3.20
C ASN A 61 -4.88 -14.31 -2.27
N LYS A 62 -4.04 -13.28 -2.45
CA LYS A 62 -2.98 -12.97 -1.49
C LYS A 62 -3.64 -12.65 -0.16
N SER A 63 -3.37 -13.45 0.87
CA SER A 63 -3.76 -13.17 2.25
C SER A 63 -3.45 -11.71 2.58
N THR A 64 -4.50 -10.89 2.72
CA THR A 64 -4.43 -9.51 3.22
C THR A 64 -4.27 -9.47 4.74
N GLY A 65 -4.05 -10.63 5.38
CA GLY A 65 -4.09 -10.82 6.82
C GLY A 65 -2.81 -10.51 7.59
N LYS A 66 -1.74 -10.00 6.96
CA LYS A 66 -0.70 -9.35 7.77
C LYS A 66 -1.32 -8.07 8.33
N ARG A 67 -1.68 -8.10 9.62
CA ARG A 67 -1.95 -6.89 10.40
C ARG A 67 -0.87 -5.88 10.01
N PHE A 68 -1.27 -4.71 9.55
CA PHE A 68 -0.35 -3.59 9.38
C PHE A 68 0.49 -3.55 10.67
N GLY A 69 1.81 -3.67 10.55
CA GLY A 69 2.68 -3.60 11.71
C GLY A 69 2.34 -2.36 12.52
N LEU A 70 2.54 -2.40 13.84
CA LEU A 70 2.31 -1.22 14.69
C LEU A 70 3.00 -0.03 14.03
N LEU A 71 2.24 1.03 13.75
CA LEU A 71 2.80 2.27 13.23
C LEU A 71 3.86 2.71 14.23
N ILE A 72 5.11 2.78 13.80
CA ILE A 72 6.19 3.32 14.63
C ILE A 72 5.84 4.79 14.85
N ASN A 73 5.44 5.13 16.08
CA ASN A 73 5.16 6.51 16.42
C ASN A 73 6.51 7.24 16.53
N ILE A 74 6.74 8.17 15.61
CA ILE A 74 7.90 9.03 15.67
C ILE A 74 7.66 10.03 16.80
N GLN A 75 8.61 10.15 17.74
CA GLN A 75 8.51 11.09 18.85
C GLN A 75 8.20 12.51 18.37
N GLU A 76 7.38 13.22 19.13
CA GLU A 76 7.08 14.62 18.83
C GLU A 76 8.32 15.50 19.09
N PRO A 77 8.67 16.41 18.17
CA PRO A 77 9.77 17.34 18.36
C PRO A 77 9.46 18.30 19.51
N SER A 78 10.50 18.72 20.24
CA SER A 78 10.37 19.72 21.32
C SER A 78 10.56 21.14 20.80
N THR A 79 11.21 21.31 19.65
CA THR A 79 11.56 22.60 19.08
C THR A 79 11.27 22.66 17.57
N PRO A 80 10.98 23.85 17.00
CA PRO A 80 10.88 24.03 15.55
C PRO A 80 12.11 23.51 14.82
N TRP A 81 11.89 22.87 13.66
CA TRP A 81 12.95 22.37 12.76
C TRP A 81 13.79 21.21 13.28
N GLU A 82 13.46 20.66 14.45
CA GLU A 82 14.15 19.50 15.01
C GLU A 82 13.90 18.22 14.22
N VAL A 83 12.65 18.01 13.81
CA VAL A 83 12.21 16.88 12.99
C VAL A 83 11.46 17.43 11.78
N VAL A 84 11.94 17.10 10.59
CA VAL A 84 11.26 17.47 9.34
C VAL A 84 10.84 16.25 8.55
N HIS A 85 9.73 16.40 7.83
CA HIS A 85 9.37 15.52 6.74
C HIS A 85 9.91 16.09 5.43
N MET A 86 10.61 15.28 4.65
CA MET A 86 11.15 15.67 3.35
C MET A 86 10.64 14.72 2.27
N ASP A 87 10.18 15.28 1.15
CA ASP A 87 9.69 14.50 0.02
C ASP A 87 9.94 15.22 -1.32
N TRP A 88 10.03 14.45 -2.40
CA TRP A 88 10.20 14.96 -3.76
C TRP A 88 8.96 14.66 -4.59
N VAL A 89 8.22 15.71 -4.93
CA VAL A 89 7.16 15.60 -5.92
C VAL A 89 7.80 15.71 -7.30
N THR A 90 7.73 14.62 -8.07
CA THR A 90 8.30 14.54 -9.42
C THR A 90 7.21 14.37 -10.47
N ALA A 91 7.60 14.43 -11.76
CA ALA A 91 6.68 14.33 -12.89
C ALA A 91 5.65 15.47 -12.92
N LEU A 92 6.07 16.65 -12.46
CA LEU A 92 5.29 17.88 -12.65
C LEU A 92 5.46 18.37 -14.10
N PRO A 93 4.47 19.08 -14.65
CA PRO A 93 4.68 19.84 -15.88
C PRO A 93 5.87 20.79 -15.75
N HIS A 94 6.56 21.07 -16.85
CA HIS A 94 7.64 22.06 -16.86
C HIS A 94 7.03 23.46 -16.66
N VAL A 95 7.56 24.22 -15.69
CA VAL A 95 7.04 25.55 -15.32
C VAL A 95 8.16 26.59 -15.25
N GLY A 96 7.86 27.79 -15.76
CA GLY A 96 8.74 28.96 -15.71
C GLY A 96 9.91 28.90 -16.70
N ASP A 97 10.71 29.96 -16.72
CA ASP A 97 11.84 30.11 -17.65
C ASP A 97 12.93 29.05 -17.41
N GLU A 98 13.10 28.63 -16.16
CA GLU A 98 14.04 27.57 -15.74
C GLU A 98 13.51 26.15 -16.00
N SER A 99 12.26 26.02 -16.47
CA SER A 99 11.65 24.75 -16.85
C SER A 99 11.74 23.68 -15.74
N TYR A 100 11.43 24.05 -14.49
CA TYR A 100 11.41 23.11 -13.36
C TYR A 100 10.31 22.05 -13.53
N ASN A 101 10.60 20.80 -13.17
CA ASN A 101 9.69 19.65 -13.34
C ASN A 101 9.56 18.78 -12.08
N ALA A 102 10.11 19.26 -10.96
CA ALA A 102 9.99 18.66 -9.65
C ALA A 102 9.91 19.74 -8.56
N CYS A 103 9.49 19.33 -7.37
CA CYS A 103 9.44 20.20 -6.19
C CYS A 103 9.92 19.41 -4.96
N LEU A 104 10.91 19.97 -4.27
CA LEU A 104 11.31 19.53 -2.94
C LEU A 104 10.38 20.13 -1.91
N VAL A 105 9.73 19.26 -1.13
CA VAL A 105 8.84 19.65 -0.05
C VAL A 105 9.50 19.31 1.27
N ILE A 106 9.68 20.32 2.13
CA ILE A 106 10.18 20.14 3.50
C ILE A 106 9.16 20.71 4.46
N VAL A 107 8.69 19.89 5.38
CA VAL A 107 7.67 20.26 6.36
C VAL A 107 8.21 20.06 7.77
N ASP A 108 8.24 21.14 8.55
CA ASP A 108 8.55 21.06 9.97
C ASP A 108 7.42 20.34 10.71
N ARG A 109 7.78 19.30 11.48
CA ARG A 109 6.80 18.53 12.24
C ARG A 109 6.25 19.34 13.42
N TYR A 110 7.02 20.25 14.00
CA TYR A 110 6.59 21.05 15.15
C TYR A 110 5.62 22.16 14.73
N SER A 111 6.09 23.11 13.92
CA SER A 111 5.32 24.32 13.55
C SER A 111 4.41 24.14 12.34
N LYS A 112 4.51 23.01 11.61
CA LYS A 112 3.83 22.76 10.33
C LYS A 112 4.20 23.73 9.21
N LYS A 113 5.25 24.55 9.39
CA LYS A 113 5.81 25.40 8.33
C LYS A 113 6.41 24.54 7.22
N LYS A 114 6.37 25.07 5.99
CA LYS A 114 6.69 24.32 4.77
C LYS A 114 7.60 25.14 3.87
N PHE A 115 8.57 24.47 3.27
CA PHE A 115 9.30 24.95 2.11
C PHE A 115 8.86 24.15 0.89
N PHE A 116 8.58 24.86 -0.20
CA PHE A 116 8.35 24.30 -1.52
C PHE A 116 9.44 24.88 -2.43
N LEU A 117 10.41 24.04 -2.79
CA LEU A 117 11.57 24.48 -3.55
C LEU A 117 11.49 23.84 -4.95
N PRO A 118 11.32 24.65 -6.01
CA PRO A 118 11.32 24.12 -7.37
C PRO A 118 12.72 23.60 -7.72
N CYS A 119 12.75 22.50 -8.46
CA CYS A 119 13.97 21.76 -8.79
C CYS A 119 13.74 20.91 -10.04
N HIS A 120 14.79 20.23 -10.50
CA HIS A 120 14.66 19.26 -11.59
C HIS A 120 14.70 17.83 -11.03
N LYS A 121 13.93 16.95 -11.65
CA LYS A 121 13.86 15.53 -11.28
C LYS A 121 15.25 14.89 -11.28
N ASP A 122 16.05 15.28 -12.26
CA ASP A 122 17.37 14.73 -12.59
C ASP A 122 18.53 15.46 -11.90
N ASP A 123 18.23 16.42 -10.99
CA ASP A 123 19.24 17.08 -10.16
C ASP A 123 20.10 16.06 -9.41
N THR A 124 21.41 16.31 -9.36
CA THR A 124 22.31 15.43 -8.63
C THR A 124 22.09 15.52 -7.12
N ALA A 125 22.63 14.57 -6.37
CA ALA A 125 22.58 14.65 -4.90
C ALA A 125 23.24 15.94 -4.37
N MET A 126 24.27 16.44 -5.04
CA MET A 126 24.97 17.66 -4.65
C MET A 126 24.12 18.91 -4.90
N ASP A 127 23.46 19.00 -6.06
CA ASP A 127 22.55 20.12 -6.37
C ASP A 127 21.43 20.22 -5.35
N LYS A 128 20.86 19.06 -4.98
CA LYS A 128 19.81 18.95 -3.96
C LYS A 128 20.32 19.35 -2.57
N ALA A 129 21.52 18.93 -2.19
CA ALA A 129 22.13 19.31 -0.92
C ALA A 129 22.38 20.82 -0.85
N LEU A 130 22.89 21.42 -1.93
CA LEU A 130 23.10 22.87 -2.05
C LEU A 130 21.77 23.65 -1.98
N LEU A 131 20.72 23.15 -2.64
CA LEU A 131 19.39 23.74 -2.58
C LEU A 131 18.88 23.78 -1.13
N ILE A 132 19.00 22.67 -0.39
CA ILE A 132 18.60 22.59 1.03
C ILE A 132 19.45 23.53 1.88
N TRP A 133 20.77 23.51 1.71
CA TRP A 133 21.68 24.36 2.48
C TRP A 133 21.36 25.84 2.30
N ASN A 134 21.24 26.28 1.04
CA ASN A 134 21.09 27.69 0.69
C ASN A 134 19.68 28.22 0.99
N LYS A 135 18.65 27.40 0.85
CA LYS A 135 17.25 27.86 0.96
C LYS A 135 16.58 27.49 2.29
N VAL A 136 17.02 26.44 2.97
CA VAL A 136 16.37 25.95 4.19
C VAL A 136 17.26 26.22 5.40
N ILE A 137 18.44 25.62 5.44
CA ILE A 137 19.34 25.67 6.61
C ILE A 137 19.74 27.10 6.96
N SER A 138 19.95 27.94 5.95
CA SER A 138 20.20 29.38 6.11
C SER A 138 19.10 30.15 6.86
N HIS A 139 17.85 29.69 6.81
CA HIS A 139 16.70 30.34 7.45
C HIS A 139 16.27 29.66 8.75
N THR A 140 16.48 28.35 8.86
CA THR A 140 15.94 27.53 9.95
C THR A 140 16.97 27.12 10.99
N GLY A 141 18.25 27.16 10.63
CA GLY A 141 19.31 26.45 11.35
C GLY A 141 19.33 24.96 10.98
N LEU A 142 20.14 24.19 11.73
CA LEU A 142 20.38 22.77 11.45
C LEU A 142 19.19 21.89 11.84
N ILE A 143 18.82 21.01 10.92
CA ILE A 143 17.79 19.99 11.13
C ILE A 143 18.46 18.77 11.78
N LYS A 144 17.89 18.26 12.88
CA LYS A 144 18.47 17.08 13.57
C LYS A 144 18.02 15.77 12.95
N ASN A 145 16.73 15.67 12.61
CA ASN A 145 16.14 14.44 12.08
C ASN A 145 15.36 14.71 10.80
N ILE A 146 15.67 13.94 9.77
CA ILE A 146 14.98 13.98 8.48
C ILE A 146 14.21 12.68 8.32
N ILE A 147 12.91 12.80 8.06
CA ILE A 147 12.04 11.69 7.75
C ILE A 147 11.69 11.79 6.28
N SER A 148 12.33 10.96 5.47
CA SER A 148 12.07 10.86 4.05
C SER A 148 11.35 9.56 3.72
N TYR A 149 10.43 9.62 2.76
CA TYR A 149 9.98 8.40 2.10
C TYR A 149 11.17 7.77 1.35
N ARG A 150 11.20 6.43 1.26
CA ARG A 150 12.30 5.64 0.68
C ARG A 150 12.39 5.85 -0.83
N ASP A 151 12.85 7.02 -1.23
CA ASP A 151 13.30 7.29 -2.57
C ASP A 151 14.72 6.72 -2.75
N PRO A 152 15.01 5.98 -3.83
CA PRO A 152 16.37 5.55 -4.16
C PRO A 152 17.40 6.68 -4.14
N ARG A 153 16.96 7.93 -4.37
CA ARG A 153 17.81 9.13 -4.38
C ARG A 153 18.38 9.52 -3.00
N PHE A 154 17.94 8.88 -1.93
CA PHE A 154 18.48 9.03 -0.57
C PHE A 154 19.33 7.84 -0.11
N LYS A 155 19.63 6.88 -1.00
CA LYS A 155 20.54 5.77 -0.74
C LYS A 155 21.89 5.98 -1.40
#